data_AF-A0A9E1DT25-F1
#
_entry.id   AF-A0A9E1DT25-F1
#
_cell.length_a   1.000
_cell.length_b   1.000
_cell.length_c   1.000
_cell.angle_alpha   90.00
_cell.angle_beta   90.00
_cell.angle_gamma   90.00
#
_symmetry.space_group_name_H-M   'P 1'
#
loop_
_entity.id
_entity.type
_entity.pdbx_description
1 polymer ?
#
loop_
_entity_poly.entity_id
_entity_poly.type
_entity_poly.pdbx_seq_one_letter_code
_entity_poly.pdbx_strand_id
1 'polypeptide(L)'
;MRTLVTLTLGMVLFGVSASADVRVITDIDDTAKITDVGDPLPMIWNGLFSKRAFTGMRELYLSFAIEKKYAIDYVTGTPDFLAFRARRFLRSNNFPEGDLYTKPLFKNESLRDYKIRVVRSILDANPKDVVILVGDDTQADFDVYDDVYRYAPDRVLAIYIRKVTNHKLPPSAYAFLTAFDIARTEYVMGRFSVEEAAPVALAIVGERKDTRIVPKFSYCPVHAWAAMDPRIEEWNNAIDARLQKICRGRAED
;
A
#
# COMPACT_ATOMS: atom_id res chain seq x y z
N MET A 1 -15.33 -24.02 -44.96
CA MET A 1 -15.98 -23.98 -43.63
C MET A 1 -14.91 -23.80 -42.56
N ARG A 2 -14.73 -22.58 -42.06
CA ARG A 2 -13.93 -22.30 -40.85
C ARG A 2 -14.83 -21.49 -39.93
N THR A 3 -15.26 -22.12 -38.84
CA THR A 3 -16.13 -21.52 -37.83
C THR A 3 -15.31 -20.48 -37.07
N LEU A 4 -15.60 -19.19 -37.25
CA LEU A 4 -15.11 -18.15 -36.34
C LEU A 4 -15.85 -18.32 -35.03
N VAL A 5 -15.14 -18.74 -33.98
CA VAL A 5 -15.60 -18.61 -32.59
C VAL A 5 -15.21 -17.21 -32.15
N THR A 6 -16.15 -16.28 -32.19
CA THR A 6 -15.98 -14.94 -31.64
C THR A 6 -15.98 -15.08 -30.12
N LEU A 7 -14.80 -15.06 -29.51
CA LEU A 7 -14.65 -15.03 -28.06
C LEU A 7 -15.04 -13.61 -27.59
N THR A 8 -16.31 -13.40 -27.28
CA THR A 8 -16.75 -12.20 -26.58
C THR A 8 -16.15 -12.23 -25.18
N LEU A 9 -15.06 -11.47 -24.98
CA LEU A 9 -14.54 -11.13 -23.67
C LEU A 9 -15.61 -10.29 -22.97
N GLY A 10 -16.45 -10.97 -22.18
CA GLY A 10 -17.42 -10.32 -21.33
C GLY A 10 -16.67 -9.52 -20.25
N MET A 11 -16.49 -8.23 -20.50
CA MET A 11 -16.11 -7.28 -19.48
C MET A 11 -17.29 -7.20 -18.51
N VAL A 12 -17.20 -7.96 -17.41
CA VAL A 12 -18.11 -7.80 -16.27
C VAL A 12 -17.76 -6.46 -15.64
N LEU A 13 -18.42 -5.41 -16.12
CA LEU A 13 -18.52 -4.14 -15.43
C LEU A 13 -19.30 -4.40 -14.15
N PHE A 14 -18.59 -4.66 -13.04
CA PHE A 14 -19.16 -4.41 -11.72
C PHE A 14 -19.44 -2.91 -11.66
N GLY A 15 -20.69 -2.53 -11.94
CA GLY A 15 -21.18 -1.19 -11.70
C GLY A 15 -21.09 -0.94 -10.21
N VAL A 16 -20.01 -0.28 -9.78
CA VAL A 16 -19.93 0.33 -8.45
C VAL A 16 -21.12 1.27 -8.37
N SER A 17 -22.10 0.91 -7.55
CA SER A 17 -23.30 1.71 -7.34
C SER A 17 -22.86 3.12 -6.95
N ALA A 18 -23.50 4.14 -7.52
CA ALA A 18 -23.11 5.56 -7.44
C ALA A 18 -23.15 6.18 -6.01
N SER A 19 -23.20 5.36 -4.96
CA SER A 19 -23.15 5.76 -3.54
C SER A 19 -22.14 4.96 -2.70
N ALA A 20 -21.28 4.13 -3.30
CA ALA A 20 -20.23 3.44 -2.56
C ALA A 20 -18.99 4.34 -2.48
N ASP A 21 -18.69 4.83 -1.28
CA ASP A 21 -17.42 5.46 -1.00
C ASP A 21 -16.33 4.38 -0.93
N VAL A 22 -15.10 4.75 -1.26
CA VAL A 22 -13.95 3.84 -1.19
C VAL A 22 -13.25 4.04 0.15
N ARG A 23 -12.79 2.96 0.78
CA ARG A 23 -11.95 3.01 1.98
C ARG A 23 -10.54 2.57 1.65
N VAL A 24 -9.55 3.31 2.12
CA VAL A 24 -8.16 2.84 2.14
C VAL A 24 -7.86 2.40 3.56
N ILE A 25 -7.80 1.09 3.78
CA ILE A 25 -7.41 0.52 5.06
C ILE A 25 -5.94 0.13 4.97
N THR A 26 -5.09 0.81 5.73
CA THR A 26 -3.64 0.76 5.57
C THR A 26 -2.93 0.43 6.87
N ASP A 27 -1.91 -0.41 6.80
CA ASP A 27 -0.91 -0.49 7.87
C ASP A 27 0.01 0.76 7.87
N ILE A 28 0.80 0.94 8.93
CA ILE A 28 1.77 2.03 9.06
C ILE A 28 3.22 1.53 8.94
N ASP A 29 3.60 0.52 9.73
CA ASP A 29 5.00 0.15 9.93
C ASP A 29 5.50 -0.70 8.75
N ASP A 30 6.59 -0.28 8.11
CA ASP A 30 7.09 -0.84 6.85
C ASP A 30 6.14 -0.74 5.65
N THR A 31 4.92 -0.24 5.85
CA THR A 31 3.99 0.14 4.77
C THR A 31 4.17 1.60 4.35
N ALA A 32 3.91 2.55 5.24
CA ALA A 32 4.07 3.99 5.00
C ALA A 32 5.31 4.57 5.72
N LYS A 33 5.67 3.96 6.85
CA LYS A 33 6.80 4.31 7.71
C LYS A 33 7.94 3.32 7.51
N ILE A 34 9.17 3.81 7.56
CA ILE A 34 10.38 2.97 7.45
C ILE A 34 10.82 2.59 8.87
N THR A 35 10.82 1.30 9.23
CA THR A 35 11.22 0.85 10.58
C THR A 35 12.56 0.10 10.65
N ASP A 36 13.25 -0.12 9.52
CA ASP A 36 14.52 -0.86 9.47
C ASP A 36 14.41 -2.28 10.05
N VAL A 37 13.44 -3.06 9.54
CA VAL A 37 13.27 -4.50 9.83
C VAL A 37 14.50 -5.28 9.36
N GLY A 38 15.21 -5.89 10.32
CA GLY A 38 16.43 -6.66 10.08
C GLY A 38 17.23 -6.93 11.36
N ASP A 39 17.24 -5.99 12.30
CA ASP A 39 17.85 -6.15 13.63
C ASP A 39 16.80 -5.94 14.75
N PRO A 40 16.63 -6.86 15.72
CA PRO A 40 15.57 -6.79 16.74
C PRO A 40 15.59 -5.53 17.60
N LEU A 41 16.79 -5.00 17.90
CA LEU A 41 16.97 -3.81 18.74
C LEU A 41 16.64 -2.50 18.00
N PRO A 42 17.21 -2.22 16.81
CA PRO A 42 16.76 -1.13 15.94
C PRO A 42 15.29 -1.21 15.57
N MET A 43 14.70 -2.40 15.34
CA MET A 43 13.29 -2.54 14.95
C MET A 43 12.33 -1.99 16.02
N ILE A 44 12.55 -2.33 17.31
CA ILE A 44 11.74 -1.78 18.40
C ILE A 44 11.95 -0.27 18.52
N TRP A 45 13.21 0.20 18.43
CA TRP A 45 13.50 1.63 18.51
C TRP A 45 12.90 2.42 17.34
N ASN A 46 13.11 1.99 16.11
CA ASN A 46 12.62 2.67 14.92
C ASN A 46 11.09 2.52 14.77
N GLY A 47 10.52 1.39 15.17
CA GLY A 47 9.08 1.23 15.35
C GLY A 47 8.49 2.28 16.31
N LEU A 48 9.23 2.75 17.31
CA LEU A 48 8.75 3.76 18.25
C LEU A 48 9.15 5.20 17.89
N PHE A 49 10.28 5.39 17.23
CA PHE A 49 10.96 6.68 17.10
C PHE A 49 11.25 7.11 15.66
N SER A 50 11.18 6.20 14.67
CA SER A 50 11.40 6.57 13.28
C SER A 50 10.34 7.56 12.82
N LYS A 51 10.81 8.65 12.22
CA LYS A 51 9.98 9.66 11.55
C LYS A 51 10.03 9.52 10.03
N ARG A 52 10.77 8.54 9.51
CA ARG A 52 11.02 8.38 8.08
C ARG A 52 9.79 7.76 7.42
N ALA A 53 9.19 8.48 6.48
CA ALA A 53 8.18 7.93 5.58
C ALA A 53 8.81 7.49 4.26
N PHE A 54 8.27 6.43 3.67
CA PHE A 54 8.52 6.06 2.29
C PHE A 54 8.07 7.18 1.36
N THR A 55 8.91 7.55 0.41
CA THR A 55 8.63 8.64 -0.53
C THR A 55 7.44 8.29 -1.42
N GLY A 56 6.55 9.26 -1.62
CA GLY A 56 5.36 9.14 -2.46
C GLY A 56 4.13 8.57 -1.73
N MET A 57 4.27 7.94 -0.56
CA MET A 57 3.11 7.36 0.16
C MET A 57 2.13 8.44 0.64
N ARG A 58 2.64 9.59 1.06
CA ARG A 58 1.82 10.74 1.45
C ARG A 58 1.01 11.25 0.26
N GLU A 59 1.68 11.46 -0.87
CA GLU A 59 1.08 11.93 -2.11
C GLU A 59 0.04 10.93 -2.62
N LEU A 60 0.31 9.64 -2.52
CA LEU A 60 -0.64 8.58 -2.87
C LEU A 60 -1.91 8.66 -2.02
N TYR A 61 -1.77 8.77 -0.70
CA TYR A 61 -2.92 8.83 0.20
C TYR A 61 -3.72 10.13 0.05
N LEU A 62 -3.04 11.24 -0.23
CA LEU A 62 -3.71 12.47 -0.62
C LEU A 62 -4.45 12.33 -1.94
N SER A 63 -3.88 11.64 -2.92
CA SER A 63 -4.52 11.44 -4.22
C SER A 63 -5.81 10.64 -4.11
N PHE A 64 -5.84 9.61 -3.25
CA PHE A 64 -7.10 8.99 -2.85
C PHE A 64 -8.06 10.01 -2.21
N ALA A 65 -7.59 10.85 -1.30
CA ALA A 65 -8.43 11.79 -0.56
C ALA A 65 -8.97 13.00 -1.37
N ILE A 66 -8.47 13.29 -2.57
CA ILE A 66 -8.82 14.51 -3.35
C ILE A 66 -10.32 14.56 -3.70
N GLU A 67 -10.94 13.45 -4.11
CA GLU A 67 -12.34 13.45 -4.56
C GLU A 67 -13.39 13.41 -3.42
N LYS A 68 -13.00 13.51 -2.14
CA LYS A 68 -13.91 13.37 -0.95
C LYS A 68 -14.73 12.07 -0.89
N LYS A 69 -14.44 11.09 -1.76
CA LYS A 69 -15.04 9.75 -1.78
C LYS A 69 -14.20 8.70 -1.06
N TYR A 70 -13.06 9.10 -0.49
CA TYR A 70 -12.11 8.17 0.13
C TYR A 70 -11.91 8.48 1.62
N ALA A 71 -12.28 7.53 2.47
CA ALA A 71 -11.91 7.51 3.89
C ALA A 71 -10.63 6.71 4.08
N ILE A 72 -9.81 7.10 5.06
CA ILE A 72 -8.54 6.42 5.37
C ILE A 72 -8.59 5.90 6.79
N ASP A 73 -8.31 4.61 6.95
CA ASP A 73 -8.23 3.92 8.23
C ASP A 73 -6.83 3.34 8.40
N TYR A 74 -6.12 3.82 9.41
CA TYR A 74 -4.79 3.33 9.75
C TYR A 74 -4.92 2.21 10.80
N VAL A 75 -4.51 0.99 10.45
CA VAL A 75 -4.57 -0.20 11.33
C VAL A 75 -3.17 -0.73 11.58
N THR A 76 -2.60 -0.43 12.75
CA THR A 76 -1.20 -0.74 13.09
C THR A 76 -1.08 -1.74 14.24
N GLY A 77 -0.02 -2.54 14.20
CA GLY A 77 0.40 -3.38 15.33
C GLY A 77 0.97 -2.61 16.52
N THR A 78 1.17 -1.29 16.40
CA THR A 78 1.61 -0.42 17.50
C THR A 78 0.70 -0.58 18.72
N PRO A 79 1.25 -0.81 19.93
CA PRO A 79 0.46 -0.87 21.16
C PRO A 79 -0.34 0.42 21.41
N ASP A 80 -1.55 0.28 21.95
CA ASP A 80 -2.47 1.38 22.22
C ASP A 80 -1.90 2.51 23.10
N PHE A 81 -1.12 2.19 24.14
CA PHE A 81 -0.43 3.20 24.96
C PHE A 81 0.58 4.06 24.16
N LEU A 82 0.98 3.61 22.97
CA LEU A 82 1.89 4.29 22.04
C LEU A 82 1.17 4.91 20.83
N ALA A 83 -0.17 4.94 20.81
CA ALA A 83 -0.93 5.54 19.71
C ALA A 83 -0.50 6.97 19.39
N PHE A 84 -0.05 7.74 20.38
CA PHE A 84 0.46 9.10 20.18
C PHE A 84 1.70 9.16 19.27
N ARG A 85 2.52 8.10 19.21
CA ARG A 85 3.69 7.99 18.32
C ARG A 85 3.26 7.82 16.87
N ALA A 86 2.33 6.90 16.62
CA ALA A 86 1.73 6.71 15.30
C ALA A 86 1.07 8.00 14.80
N ARG A 87 0.23 8.64 15.63
CA ARG A 87 -0.36 9.95 15.29
C ARG A 87 0.68 11.03 15.02
N ARG A 88 1.76 11.08 15.83
CA ARG A 88 2.84 12.05 15.62
C ARG A 88 3.56 11.81 14.30
N PHE A 89 3.85 10.55 13.94
CA PHE A 89 4.44 10.20 12.66
C PHE A 89 3.59 10.69 11.49
N LEU A 90 2.29 10.35 11.48
CA LEU A 90 1.34 10.74 10.44
C LEU A 90 1.29 12.26 10.27
N ARG A 91 1.08 13.00 11.38
CA ARG A 91 1.04 14.46 11.36
C ARG A 91 2.36 15.08 10.91
N SER A 92 3.50 14.60 11.41
CA SER A 92 4.80 15.19 11.06
C SER A 92 5.21 14.97 9.60
N ASN A 93 4.62 13.97 8.95
CA ASN A 93 4.81 13.69 7.53
C ASN A 93 3.64 14.18 6.68
N ASN A 94 2.70 14.96 7.24
CA ASN A 94 1.53 15.52 6.57
C ASN A 94 0.70 14.49 5.80
N PHE A 95 0.53 13.28 6.36
CA PHE A 95 -0.44 12.32 5.87
C PHE A 95 -1.87 12.84 6.09
N PRO A 96 -2.84 12.48 5.24
CA PRO A 96 -4.23 12.83 5.44
C PRO A 96 -4.78 12.30 6.77
N GLU A 97 -5.74 13.03 7.33
CA GLU A 97 -6.47 12.60 8.51
C GLU A 97 -7.23 11.30 8.24
N GLY A 98 -7.39 10.50 9.29
CA GLY A 98 -8.03 9.20 9.22
C GLY A 98 -8.13 8.57 10.61
N ASP A 99 -8.99 7.57 10.73
CA ASP A 99 -9.14 6.84 11.98
C ASP A 99 -7.88 6.00 12.25
N LEU A 100 -7.47 5.95 13.52
CA LEU A 100 -6.28 5.20 13.93
C LEU A 100 -6.68 4.09 14.90
N TYR A 101 -6.44 2.85 14.48
CA TYR A 101 -6.63 1.65 15.25
C TYR A 101 -5.26 1.08 15.65
N THR A 102 -5.07 0.91 16.96
CA THR A 102 -3.85 0.36 17.58
C THR A 102 -4.16 -0.93 18.33
N LYS A 103 -3.14 -1.80 18.48
CA LYS A 103 -3.30 -3.09 19.15
C LYS A 103 -3.43 -2.88 20.68
N PRO A 104 -4.49 -3.40 21.33
CA PRO A 104 -4.59 -3.35 22.78
C PRO A 104 -3.46 -4.14 23.44
N LEU A 105 -2.72 -3.51 24.37
CA LEU A 105 -1.58 -4.15 25.03
C LEU A 105 -1.99 -5.34 25.90
N PHE A 106 -3.06 -5.17 26.67
CA PHE A 106 -3.50 -6.13 27.70
C PHE A 106 -4.44 -7.22 27.19
N LYS A 107 -4.75 -7.23 25.89
CA LYS A 107 -5.59 -8.26 25.29
C LYS A 107 -4.70 -9.38 24.77
N ASN A 108 -4.92 -10.60 25.26
CA ASN A 108 -4.25 -11.81 24.78
C ASN A 108 -4.80 -12.23 23.40
N GLU A 109 -4.49 -11.43 22.40
CA GLU A 109 -4.92 -11.58 21.00
C GLU A 109 -3.66 -11.45 20.12
N SER A 110 -3.54 -12.33 19.13
CA SER A 110 -2.44 -12.25 18.15
C SER A 110 -2.57 -10.98 17.31
N LEU A 111 -1.47 -10.51 16.70
CA LEU A 111 -1.52 -9.35 15.80
C LEU A 111 -2.47 -9.60 14.62
N ARG A 112 -2.44 -10.82 14.07
CA ARG A 112 -3.31 -11.26 12.98
C ARG A 112 -4.78 -11.17 13.37
N ASP A 113 -5.17 -11.76 14.50
CA ASP A 113 -6.58 -11.79 14.93
C ASP A 113 -7.09 -10.38 15.27
N TYR A 114 -6.23 -9.56 15.89
CA TYR A 114 -6.51 -8.15 16.13
C TYR A 114 -6.83 -7.42 14.81
N LYS A 115 -5.96 -7.53 13.79
CA LYS A 115 -6.16 -6.82 12.53
C LYS A 115 -7.39 -7.36 11.79
N ILE A 116 -7.62 -8.68 11.74
CA ILE A 116 -8.83 -9.26 11.14
C ILE A 116 -10.09 -8.69 11.79
N ARG A 117 -10.16 -8.69 13.12
CA ARG A 117 -11.31 -8.19 13.86
C ARG A 117 -11.56 -6.70 13.60
N VAL A 118 -10.50 -5.88 13.56
CA VAL A 118 -10.61 -4.45 13.28
C VAL A 118 -11.08 -4.20 11.85
N VAL A 119 -10.44 -4.83 10.85
CA VAL A 119 -10.80 -4.62 9.44
C VAL A 119 -12.23 -5.08 9.16
N ARG A 120 -12.65 -6.24 9.70
CA ARG A 120 -14.05 -6.69 9.60
C ARG A 120 -15.01 -5.72 10.30
N SER A 121 -14.67 -5.20 11.48
CA SER A 121 -15.50 -4.19 12.17
C SER A 121 -15.63 -2.91 11.36
N ILE A 122 -14.60 -2.48 10.62
CA ILE A 122 -14.65 -1.32 9.74
C ILE A 122 -15.60 -1.61 8.55
N LEU A 123 -15.50 -2.80 7.95
CA LEU A 123 -16.41 -3.23 6.89
C LEU A 123 -17.87 -3.27 7.38
N ASP A 124 -18.13 -3.85 8.54
CA ASP A 124 -19.47 -4.00 9.12
C ASP A 124 -20.11 -2.65 9.46
N ALA A 125 -19.30 -1.71 9.96
CA ALA A 125 -19.74 -0.34 10.24
C ALA A 125 -20.05 0.47 8.97
N ASN A 126 -19.50 0.07 7.82
CA ASN A 126 -19.62 0.79 6.55
C ASN A 126 -20.12 -0.15 5.44
N PRO A 127 -21.35 -0.69 5.52
CA PRO A 127 -21.76 -1.84 4.71
C PRO A 127 -21.85 -1.58 3.19
N LYS A 128 -21.83 -0.32 2.74
CA LYS A 128 -21.92 0.07 1.32
C LYS A 128 -20.56 0.31 0.67
N ASP A 129 -19.51 0.43 1.48
CA ASP A 129 -18.22 0.91 1.00
C ASP A 129 -17.42 -0.23 0.41
N VAL A 130 -16.59 0.07 -0.58
CA VAL A 130 -15.59 -0.86 -1.11
C VAL A 130 -14.23 -0.48 -0.55
N VAL A 131 -13.29 -1.42 -0.49
CA VAL A 131 -12.01 -1.21 0.21
C VAL A 131 -10.80 -1.53 -0.66
N ILE A 132 -9.77 -0.73 -0.47
CA ILE A 132 -8.40 -0.98 -0.90
C ILE A 132 -7.59 -1.27 0.36
N LEU A 133 -6.88 -2.39 0.37
CA LEU A 133 -6.07 -2.84 1.51
C LEU A 133 -4.59 -2.59 1.18
N VAL A 134 -3.84 -1.93 2.07
CA VAL A 134 -2.43 -1.59 1.84
C VAL A 134 -1.58 -1.99 3.04
N GLY A 135 -0.64 -2.90 2.83
CA GLY A 135 0.22 -3.44 3.90
C GLY A 135 1.60 -3.84 3.40
N ASP A 136 2.33 -4.62 4.20
CA ASP A 136 3.67 -5.11 3.90
C ASP A 136 3.80 -6.64 4.07
N ASP A 137 4.94 -7.21 3.66
CA ASP A 137 5.20 -8.65 3.73
C ASP A 137 6.01 -9.10 4.96
N THR A 138 6.25 -8.22 5.93
CA THR A 138 7.00 -8.53 7.18
C THR A 138 6.10 -8.92 8.34
N GLN A 139 4.85 -8.44 8.36
CA GLN A 139 3.88 -8.74 9.41
C GLN A 139 2.78 -9.70 8.92
N ALA A 140 1.62 -9.65 9.57
CA ALA A 140 0.48 -10.51 9.27
C ALA A 140 -0.43 -9.96 8.16
N ASP A 141 -0.07 -8.84 7.51
CA ASP A 141 -0.98 -8.08 6.65
C ASP A 141 -1.53 -8.89 5.49
N PHE A 142 -0.66 -9.65 4.83
CA PHE A 142 -1.10 -10.55 3.78
C PHE A 142 -2.16 -11.56 4.28
N ASP A 143 -1.87 -12.28 5.37
CA ASP A 143 -2.79 -13.29 5.92
C ASP A 143 -4.10 -12.69 6.46
N VAL A 144 -4.04 -11.43 6.92
CA VAL A 144 -5.21 -10.65 7.34
C VAL A 144 -6.05 -10.30 6.11
N TYR A 145 -5.44 -9.75 5.06
CA TYR A 145 -6.18 -9.27 3.89
C TYR A 145 -6.74 -10.40 3.05
N ASP A 146 -6.07 -11.55 2.99
CA ASP A 146 -6.64 -12.75 2.35
C ASP A 146 -7.86 -13.27 3.12
N ASP A 147 -7.83 -13.23 4.46
CA ASP A 147 -8.99 -13.57 5.29
C ASP A 147 -10.16 -12.59 5.08
N VAL A 148 -9.87 -11.29 4.98
CA VAL A 148 -10.86 -10.24 4.67
C VAL A 148 -11.44 -10.42 3.27
N TYR A 149 -10.61 -10.76 2.27
CA TYR A 149 -11.06 -11.06 0.91
C TYR A 149 -12.00 -12.26 0.87
N ARG A 150 -11.69 -13.33 1.61
CA ARG A 150 -12.60 -14.48 1.72
C ARG A 150 -13.91 -14.13 2.44
N TYR A 151 -13.86 -13.18 3.39
CA TYR A 151 -15.02 -12.73 4.14
C TYR A 151 -15.96 -11.83 3.31
N ALA A 152 -15.41 -10.92 2.50
CA ALA A 152 -16.18 -9.97 1.70
C ALA A 152 -15.55 -9.73 0.31
N PRO A 153 -15.53 -10.74 -0.58
CA PRO A 153 -14.79 -10.69 -1.84
C PRO A 153 -15.27 -9.55 -2.76
N ASP A 154 -16.58 -9.33 -2.82
CA ASP A 154 -17.19 -8.29 -3.67
C ASP A 154 -16.92 -6.85 -3.17
N ARG A 155 -16.31 -6.71 -1.99
CA ARG A 155 -15.99 -5.42 -1.38
C ARG A 155 -14.52 -5.04 -1.50
N VAL A 156 -13.62 -5.97 -1.83
CA VAL A 156 -12.19 -5.69 -1.90
C VAL A 156 -11.80 -5.37 -3.34
N LEU A 157 -11.49 -4.10 -3.62
CA LEU A 157 -11.06 -3.63 -4.94
C LEU A 157 -9.63 -4.07 -5.28
N ALA A 158 -8.74 -3.99 -4.29
CA ALA A 158 -7.33 -4.33 -4.44
C ALA A 158 -6.67 -4.63 -3.10
N ILE A 159 -5.67 -5.50 -3.14
CA ILE A 159 -4.77 -5.78 -2.01
C ILE A 159 -3.36 -5.42 -2.48
N TYR A 160 -2.77 -4.39 -1.88
CA TYR A 160 -1.42 -3.93 -2.17
C TYR A 160 -0.49 -4.34 -1.03
N ILE A 161 0.60 -5.06 -1.36
CA ILE A 161 1.59 -5.51 -0.38
C ILE A 161 2.97 -5.00 -0.76
N ARG A 162 3.59 -4.23 0.14
CA ARG A 162 4.96 -3.76 -0.03
C ARG A 162 5.90 -4.95 0.09
N LYS A 163 6.81 -5.10 -0.87
CA LYS A 163 7.88 -6.08 -0.81
C LYS A 163 9.04 -5.55 0.04
N VAL A 164 9.19 -6.08 1.24
CA VAL A 164 10.30 -5.80 2.17
C VAL A 164 11.20 -7.02 2.34
N THR A 165 10.65 -8.23 2.53
CA THR A 165 11.42 -9.48 2.75
C THR A 165 11.39 -10.46 1.57
N ASN A 166 10.79 -10.06 0.44
CA ASN A 166 10.61 -10.89 -0.76
C ASN A 166 9.75 -12.15 -0.55
N HIS A 167 8.81 -12.14 0.39
CA HIS A 167 7.89 -13.27 0.58
C HIS A 167 6.99 -13.50 -0.65
N LYS A 168 6.78 -14.74 -1.06
CA LYS A 168 5.91 -15.02 -2.21
C LYS A 168 4.47 -14.59 -1.89
N LEU A 169 3.92 -13.69 -2.71
CA LEU A 169 2.53 -13.25 -2.61
C LEU A 169 1.63 -14.13 -3.49
N PRO A 170 0.36 -14.32 -3.14
CA PRO A 170 -0.58 -15.00 -4.03
C PRO A 170 -1.00 -14.10 -5.20
N PRO A 171 -1.69 -14.66 -6.20
CA PRO A 171 -2.17 -13.89 -7.35
C PRO A 171 -3.20 -12.79 -7.03
N SER A 172 -3.86 -12.84 -5.86
CA SER A 172 -4.84 -11.85 -5.43
C SER A 172 -4.24 -10.52 -4.95
N ALA A 173 -2.92 -10.49 -4.72
CA ALA A 173 -2.22 -9.32 -4.21
C ALA A 173 -1.31 -8.68 -5.27
N TYR A 174 -1.35 -7.36 -5.34
CA TYR A 174 -0.44 -6.54 -6.13
C TYR A 174 0.79 -6.20 -5.29
N ALA A 175 1.94 -6.73 -5.70
CA ALA A 175 3.22 -6.35 -5.12
C ALA A 175 3.54 -4.89 -5.47
N PHE A 176 4.08 -4.12 -4.52
CA PHE A 176 4.65 -2.81 -4.80
C PHE A 176 6.01 -2.60 -4.13
N LEU A 177 6.85 -1.80 -4.77
CA LEU A 177 8.14 -1.33 -4.22
C LEU A 177 8.06 0.15 -3.86
N THR A 178 7.34 0.91 -4.67
CA THR A 178 7.15 2.35 -4.50
C THR A 178 5.66 2.69 -4.49
N ALA A 179 5.33 3.87 -3.95
CA ALA A 179 3.96 4.37 -4.00
C ALA A 179 3.44 4.53 -5.45
N PHE A 180 4.35 4.73 -6.42
CA PHE A 180 3.97 4.88 -7.82
C PHE A 180 3.50 3.56 -8.44
N ASP A 181 3.94 2.40 -7.96
CA ASP A 181 3.40 1.11 -8.43
C ASP A 181 1.89 1.01 -8.13
N ILE A 182 1.45 1.52 -6.98
CA ILE A 182 0.02 1.60 -6.62
C ILE A 182 -0.66 2.62 -7.53
N ALA A 183 -0.14 3.85 -7.62
CA ALA A 183 -0.73 4.91 -8.46
C ALA A 183 -0.88 4.47 -9.93
N ARG A 184 0.14 3.80 -10.48
CA ARG A 184 0.12 3.20 -11.82
C ARG A 184 -0.98 2.14 -11.94
N THR A 185 -1.10 1.25 -10.95
CA THR A 185 -2.10 0.19 -10.97
C THR A 185 -3.51 0.78 -10.92
N GLU A 186 -3.76 1.73 -10.03
CA GLU A 186 -5.03 2.45 -9.93
C GLU A 186 -5.38 3.21 -11.23
N TYR A 187 -4.37 3.80 -11.88
CA TYR A 187 -4.52 4.47 -13.17
C TYR A 187 -4.91 3.49 -14.29
N VAL A 188 -4.21 2.36 -14.40
CA VAL A 188 -4.52 1.30 -15.38
C VAL A 188 -5.91 0.72 -15.15
N MET A 189 -6.36 0.66 -13.89
CA MET A 189 -7.72 0.24 -13.52
C MET A 189 -8.77 1.34 -13.72
N GLY A 190 -8.40 2.52 -14.20
CA GLY A 190 -9.30 3.64 -14.45
C GLY A 190 -9.84 4.31 -13.19
N ARG A 191 -9.23 4.06 -12.03
CA ARG A 191 -9.60 4.69 -10.74
C ARG A 191 -8.80 5.94 -10.44
N PHE A 192 -7.62 6.09 -11.02
CA PHE A 192 -6.84 7.33 -11.01
C PHE A 192 -6.80 7.97 -12.40
N SER A 193 -6.83 9.30 -12.41
CA SER A 193 -6.42 10.17 -13.51
C SER A 193 -4.89 10.35 -13.55
N VAL A 194 -4.39 11.02 -14.59
CA VAL A 194 -2.97 11.38 -14.66
C VAL A 194 -2.62 12.37 -13.55
N GLU A 195 -3.53 13.29 -13.27
CA GLU A 195 -3.42 14.34 -12.26
C GLU A 195 -3.33 13.78 -10.83
N GLU A 196 -3.98 12.64 -10.57
CA GLU A 196 -3.89 11.92 -9.29
C GLU A 196 -2.62 11.05 -9.21
N ALA A 197 -2.14 10.50 -10.33
CA ALA A 197 -0.90 9.72 -10.33
C ALA A 197 0.38 10.61 -10.29
N ALA A 198 0.32 11.82 -10.87
CA ALA A 198 1.48 12.68 -11.08
C ALA A 198 2.20 13.11 -9.78
N PRO A 199 1.51 13.53 -8.70
CA PRO A 199 2.18 13.95 -7.46
C PRO A 199 3.02 12.82 -6.86
N VAL A 200 2.57 11.58 -6.99
CA VAL A 200 3.28 10.39 -6.50
C VAL A 200 4.58 10.18 -7.29
N ALA A 201 4.51 10.26 -8.62
CA ALA A 201 5.67 10.14 -9.49
C ALA A 201 6.68 11.26 -9.22
N LEU A 202 6.23 12.51 -9.18
CA LEU A 202 7.07 13.69 -8.96
C LEU A 202 7.78 13.64 -7.60
N ALA A 203 7.11 13.16 -6.56
CA ALA A 203 7.74 12.96 -5.25
C ALA A 203 8.89 11.96 -5.30
N ILE A 204 8.73 10.84 -6.02
CA ILE A 204 9.75 9.81 -6.16
C ILE A 204 10.90 10.29 -7.05
N VAL A 205 10.60 10.94 -8.17
CA VAL A 205 11.63 11.49 -9.08
C VAL A 205 12.44 12.59 -8.38
N GLY A 206 11.78 13.47 -7.61
CA GLY A 206 12.41 14.60 -6.93
C GLY A 206 13.15 14.26 -5.63
N GLU A 207 12.95 13.08 -5.06
CA GLU A 207 13.62 12.68 -3.82
C GLU A 207 15.14 12.54 -4.03
N ARG A 208 15.92 12.91 -3.02
CA ARG A 208 17.39 12.86 -3.07
C ARG A 208 17.97 11.70 -2.26
N LYS A 209 17.19 11.18 -1.31
CA LYS A 209 17.59 10.07 -0.43
C LYS A 209 17.00 8.77 -0.95
N ASP A 210 17.79 8.01 -1.68
CA ASP A 210 17.38 6.70 -2.21
C ASP A 210 16.88 5.75 -1.10
N THR A 211 17.42 5.88 0.12
CA THR A 211 16.98 5.14 1.31
C THR A 211 15.57 5.46 1.80
N ARG A 212 14.89 6.45 1.20
CA ARG A 212 13.45 6.72 1.40
C ARG A 212 12.57 6.15 0.30
N ILE A 213 13.15 5.79 -0.85
CA ILE A 213 12.45 5.13 -1.96
C ILE A 213 12.54 3.63 -1.73
N VAL A 214 13.76 3.10 -1.63
CA VAL A 214 14.04 1.72 -1.23
C VAL A 214 15.06 1.78 -0.09
N PRO A 215 14.68 1.48 1.16
CA PRO A 215 15.61 1.36 2.28
C PRO A 215 16.58 0.19 2.08
N LYS A 216 17.78 0.25 2.70
CA LYS A 216 18.85 -0.75 2.51
C LYS A 216 18.43 -2.18 2.88
N PHE A 217 17.62 -2.32 3.93
CA PHE A 217 17.13 -3.60 4.43
C PHE A 217 16.02 -4.20 3.55
N SER A 218 15.37 -3.40 2.71
CA SER A 218 14.23 -3.85 1.90
C SER A 218 14.68 -4.60 0.66
N TYR A 219 13.85 -5.56 0.25
CA TYR A 219 13.96 -6.26 -1.02
C TYR A 219 14.19 -5.31 -2.20
N CYS A 220 15.16 -5.64 -3.04
CA CYS A 220 15.59 -4.81 -4.16
C CYS A 220 15.87 -5.72 -5.37
N PRO A 221 14.87 -6.03 -6.20
CA PRO A 221 15.09 -6.84 -7.40
C PRO A 221 15.93 -6.08 -8.42
N VAL A 222 16.62 -6.79 -9.31
CA VAL A 222 17.38 -6.20 -10.44
C VAL A 222 16.71 -6.42 -11.81
N HIS A 223 15.63 -7.20 -11.88
CA HIS A 223 15.04 -7.64 -13.16
C HIS A 223 13.50 -7.75 -13.17
N ALA A 224 12.77 -6.89 -12.46
CA ALA A 224 11.32 -7.02 -12.33
C ALA A 224 10.59 -5.67 -12.37
N TRP A 225 10.44 -5.09 -13.55
CA TRP A 225 9.53 -3.96 -13.76
C TRP A 225 8.92 -4.06 -15.15
N ALA A 226 7.58 -4.18 -15.20
CA ALA A 226 6.85 -4.23 -16.45
C ALA A 226 6.57 -2.79 -16.91
N ALA A 227 6.92 -2.48 -18.16
CA ALA A 227 6.58 -1.21 -18.79
C ALA A 227 5.12 -1.25 -19.29
N MET A 228 4.33 -0.19 -19.06
CA MET A 228 3.06 0.06 -19.78
C MET A 228 2.41 1.45 -19.54
N ASP A 229 1.67 1.92 -20.57
CA ASP A 229 0.95 3.20 -20.86
C ASP A 229 1.81 4.43 -21.26
N PRO A 230 1.76 4.90 -22.53
CA PRO A 230 2.52 6.06 -23.03
C PRO A 230 2.34 7.37 -22.24
N ARG A 231 1.19 7.56 -21.59
CA ARG A 231 0.85 8.81 -20.89
C ARG A 231 1.58 8.95 -19.55
N ILE A 232 2.00 7.85 -18.96
CA ILE A 232 2.81 7.80 -17.74
C ILE A 232 4.16 7.09 -17.97
N GLU A 233 4.46 6.71 -19.22
CA GLU A 233 5.64 5.94 -19.62
C GLU A 233 6.94 6.67 -19.26
N GLU A 234 6.98 8.00 -19.39
CA GLU A 234 8.17 8.77 -18.99
C GLU A 234 8.48 8.60 -17.49
N TRP A 235 7.47 8.74 -16.62
CA TRP A 235 7.65 8.54 -15.18
C TRP A 235 7.94 7.10 -14.83
N ASN A 236 7.26 6.15 -15.49
CA ASN A 236 7.53 4.73 -15.30
C ASN A 236 9.00 4.41 -15.63
N ASN A 237 9.47 4.83 -16.80
CA ASN A 237 10.85 4.61 -17.24
C ASN A 237 11.87 5.31 -16.31
N ALA A 238 11.58 6.54 -15.87
CA ALA A 238 12.46 7.26 -14.96
C ALA A 238 12.56 6.58 -13.58
N ILE A 239 11.43 6.15 -13.02
CA ILE A 239 11.38 5.46 -11.73
C ILE A 239 12.01 4.07 -11.84
N ASP A 240 11.71 3.30 -12.88
CA ASP A 240 12.29 1.98 -13.11
C ASP A 240 13.82 2.06 -13.30
N ALA A 241 14.31 3.01 -14.09
CA ALA A 241 15.74 3.25 -14.25
C ALA A 241 16.41 3.64 -12.92
N ARG A 242 15.72 4.42 -12.09
CA ARG A 242 16.18 4.79 -10.74
C ARG A 242 16.23 3.57 -9.80
N LEU A 243 15.18 2.74 -9.78
CA LEU A 243 15.13 1.52 -8.97
C LEU A 243 16.23 0.54 -9.38
N GLN A 244 16.42 0.34 -10.68
CA GLN A 244 17.53 -0.44 -11.24
C GLN A 244 18.89 0.04 -10.73
N LYS A 245 19.13 1.36 -10.77
CA LYS A 245 20.37 1.94 -10.27
C LYS A 245 20.57 1.68 -8.78
N ILE A 246 19.52 1.89 -7.96
CA ILE A 246 19.57 1.66 -6.51
C ILE A 246 19.85 0.19 -6.21
N CYS A 247 19.18 -0.74 -6.87
CA CYS A 247 19.28 -2.17 -6.58
C CYS A 247 20.58 -2.80 -7.10
N ARG A 248 21.07 -2.40 -8.29
CA ARG A 248 22.39 -2.86 -8.79
C ARG A 248 23.52 -2.44 -7.86
N GLY A 249 23.51 -1.19 -7.41
CA GLY A 249 24.53 -0.69 -6.48
C GLY A 249 24.62 -1.47 -5.17
N ARG A 250 23.57 -2.20 -4.76
CA ARG A 250 23.60 -3.09 -3.58
C ARG A 250 24.09 -4.50 -3.85
N ALA A 251 23.94 -4.98 -5.09
CA ALA A 251 24.43 -6.30 -5.45
C ALA A 251 25.97 -6.31 -5.60
N GLU A 252 26.58 -5.13 -5.72
CA GLU A 252 28.01 -4.91 -5.86
C GLU A 252 28.71 -4.57 -4.51
N ASP A 253 27.93 -4.27 -3.45
CA ASP A 253 28.39 -3.97 -2.07
C ASP A 253 28.45 -5.24 -1.21
#